data_AF-A0A838UXN8-F1
#
_entry.id   AF-A0A838UXN8-F1
#
_cell.length_a   1.000
_cell.length_b   1.000
_cell.length_c   1.000
_cell.angle_alpha   90.00
_cell.angle_beta   90.00
_cell.angle_gamma   90.00
#
_symmetry.space_group_name_H-M   'P 1'
#
loop_
_entity.id
_entity.type
_entity.pdbx_description
1 polymer ?
#
loop_
_entity_poly.entity_id
_entity_poly.type
_entity_poly.pdbx_seq_one_letter_code
_entity_poly.pdbx_strand_id
1 'polypeptide(L)'
;PAPRVVPAFSSQFLAATRIHQVLALPKDYRLVTVAEVCDAPPEQTLRMGDLVVEKADGQLLARTRDGKHQFEIMQLMGDYLSMVVGDCFSLLATSSHTPRITIDRLVVSREGWRMRADEVDFTTISDQADCFAHVRAWARSYGMPRFLFYRVAKEKKPCFLDLTSPLSVELFVKDVRRMVNSDDTEGFIVSLSEMMPDPEHAWLIDAAGNRYTCEIRLALFDRKQ
;
A
#
# COMPACT_ATOMS: atom_id res chain seq x y z
N PRO A 1 2.72 22.14 -19.53
CA PRO A 1 1.83 21.87 -18.37
C PRO A 1 1.34 23.15 -17.70
N ALA A 2 0.06 23.20 -17.31
CA ALA A 2 -0.49 24.26 -16.45
C ALA A 2 0.16 24.20 -15.04
N PRO A 3 0.10 25.30 -14.26
CA PRO A 3 0.40 25.28 -12.83
C PRO A 3 -0.33 24.16 -12.10
N ARG A 4 0.38 23.45 -11.23
CA ARG A 4 -0.23 22.48 -10.29
C ARG A 4 -0.34 23.10 -8.92
N VAL A 5 -1.21 22.55 -8.08
CA VAL A 5 -1.19 22.81 -6.64
C VAL A 5 -0.57 21.60 -5.98
N VAL A 6 0.44 21.82 -5.15
CA VAL A 6 1.19 20.79 -4.45
C VAL A 6 1.10 21.06 -2.95
N PRO A 7 0.76 20.07 -2.11
CA PRO A 7 0.72 20.24 -0.67
C PRO A 7 2.11 20.53 -0.09
N ALA A 8 2.18 21.50 0.80
CA ALA A 8 3.33 21.72 1.67
C ALA A 8 3.16 20.82 2.90
N PHE A 9 3.66 19.59 2.82
CA PHE A 9 3.60 18.67 3.95
C PHE A 9 4.54 19.09 5.08
N SER A 10 4.00 19.08 6.29
CA SER A 10 4.77 19.29 7.52
C SER A 10 5.64 18.07 7.84
N SER A 11 6.80 18.32 8.47
CA SER A 11 7.60 17.25 9.10
C SER A 11 6.85 16.51 10.22
N GLN A 12 5.83 17.15 10.82
CA GLN A 12 4.99 16.57 11.87
C GLN A 12 3.90 15.64 11.30
N PHE A 13 3.70 15.64 9.98
CA PHE A 13 2.75 14.76 9.33
C PHE A 13 3.43 13.43 8.99
N LEU A 14 3.11 12.36 9.73
CA LEU A 14 3.76 11.05 9.63
C LEU A 14 3.87 10.48 8.20
N ALA A 15 2.88 10.75 7.34
CA ALA A 15 2.87 10.29 5.97
C ALA A 15 3.78 11.12 5.02
N ALA A 16 4.21 12.31 5.45
CA ALA A 16 5.17 13.15 4.73
C ALA A 16 6.57 12.52 4.64
N THR A 17 6.96 11.70 5.63
CA THR A 17 8.28 11.04 5.65
C THR A 17 8.53 10.06 4.50
N ARG A 18 7.46 9.61 3.82
CA ARG A 18 7.54 8.68 2.66
C ARG A 18 7.08 9.29 1.35
N ILE A 19 6.39 10.42 1.37
CA ILE A 19 5.83 11.09 0.20
C ILE A 19 6.29 12.54 0.24
N HIS A 20 7.45 12.80 -0.37
CA HIS A 20 7.93 14.14 -0.62
C HIS A 20 7.78 14.46 -2.11
N GLN A 21 7.00 15.50 -2.42
CA GLN A 21 6.94 16.09 -3.75
C GLN A 21 8.23 16.90 -3.99
N VAL A 22 9.28 16.22 -4.47
CA VAL A 22 10.60 16.83 -4.76
C VAL A 22 10.56 17.64 -6.08
N LEU A 23 9.64 17.30 -6.99
CA LEU A 23 9.54 17.92 -8.31
C LEU A 23 8.40 18.93 -8.37
N ALA A 24 8.65 20.10 -7.81
CA ALA A 24 7.81 21.27 -8.03
C ALA A 24 8.45 22.24 -9.00
N LEU A 25 7.65 22.72 -9.93
CA LEU A 25 8.12 23.71 -10.89
C LEU A 25 7.96 25.12 -10.28
N PRO A 26 8.77 26.10 -10.70
CA PRO A 26 8.64 27.51 -10.28
C PRO A 26 7.32 28.20 -10.64
N LYS A 27 6.36 27.46 -11.22
CA LYS A 27 5.01 27.94 -11.56
C LYS A 27 3.93 27.24 -10.73
N ASP A 28 4.29 26.24 -9.93
CA ASP A 28 3.36 25.46 -9.13
C ASP A 28 3.06 26.20 -7.82
N TYR A 29 1.83 26.07 -7.33
CA TYR A 29 1.40 26.62 -6.06
C TYR A 29 1.65 25.63 -4.92
N ARG A 30 1.85 26.16 -3.71
CA ARG A 30 1.97 25.43 -2.45
C ARG A 30 0.73 25.59 -1.61
N LEU A 31 0.00 24.50 -1.42
CA LEU A 31 -1.10 24.48 -0.46
C LEU A 31 -0.55 24.26 0.95
N VAL A 32 -0.65 25.27 1.79
CA VAL A 32 -0.18 25.25 3.17
C VAL A 32 -1.35 25.01 4.10
N THR A 33 -1.31 23.87 4.82
CA THR A 33 -2.37 23.43 5.74
C THR A 33 -1.99 23.57 7.21
N VAL A 34 -0.73 23.87 7.51
CA VAL A 34 -0.21 24.05 8.87
C VAL A 34 0.49 25.40 8.99
N ALA A 35 0.74 25.87 10.22
CA ALA A 35 1.40 27.14 10.48
C ALA A 35 2.92 27.16 10.18
N GLU A 36 3.48 26.06 9.65
CA GLU A 36 4.91 25.96 9.34
C GLU A 36 5.29 26.77 8.08
N VAL A 37 6.56 27.17 8.02
CA VAL A 37 7.12 27.92 6.90
C VAL A 37 7.24 27.01 5.68
N CYS A 38 6.74 27.47 4.53
CA CYS A 38 6.92 26.83 3.25
C CYS A 38 7.98 27.60 2.45
N ASP A 39 8.92 26.90 1.82
CA ASP A 39 10.00 27.48 1.00
C ASP A 39 9.52 27.92 -0.41
N ALA A 40 8.29 28.43 -0.51
CA ALA A 40 7.75 28.97 -1.74
C ALA A 40 7.51 30.48 -1.61
N PRO A 41 7.65 31.23 -2.73
CA PRO A 41 7.33 32.65 -2.74
C PRO A 41 5.88 32.91 -2.27
N PRO A 42 5.59 34.07 -1.64
CA PRO A 42 4.24 34.41 -1.18
C PRO A 42 3.17 34.30 -2.28
N GLU A 43 3.49 34.70 -3.52
CA GLU A 43 2.62 34.62 -4.68
C GLU A 43 2.31 33.19 -5.14
N GLN A 44 3.11 32.21 -4.71
CA GLN A 44 2.91 30.79 -4.96
C GLN A 44 2.37 30.07 -3.73
N THR A 45 2.16 30.76 -2.61
CA THR A 45 1.70 30.17 -1.36
C THR A 45 0.19 30.35 -1.20
N LEU A 46 -0.55 29.25 -1.21
CA LEU A 46 -1.98 29.19 -0.95
C LEU A 46 -2.20 28.66 0.46
N ARG A 47 -2.58 29.53 1.41
CA ARG A 47 -2.98 29.07 2.74
C ARG A 47 -4.40 28.53 2.68
N MET A 48 -4.62 27.37 3.29
CA MET A 48 -5.94 26.73 3.24
C MET A 48 -7.06 27.60 3.85
N GLY A 49 -6.76 28.41 4.87
CA GLY A 49 -7.72 29.34 5.48
C GLY A 49 -8.11 30.57 4.62
N ASP A 50 -7.30 30.86 3.58
CA ASP A 50 -7.54 31.97 2.65
C ASP A 50 -8.37 31.52 1.43
N LEU A 51 -8.78 30.25 1.40
CA LEU A 51 -9.61 29.67 0.36
C LEU A 51 -11.08 29.65 0.79
N VAL A 52 -11.97 29.96 -0.16
CA VAL A 52 -13.41 29.81 -0.03
C VAL A 52 -13.87 28.78 -1.06
N VAL A 53 -14.63 27.79 -0.61
CA VAL A 53 -15.20 26.76 -1.48
C VAL A 53 -16.61 27.17 -1.88
N GLU A 54 -16.90 27.12 -3.16
CA GLU A 54 -18.22 27.39 -3.71
C GLU A 54 -18.65 26.35 -4.73
N LYS A 55 -19.97 26.23 -4.88
CA LYS A 55 -20.59 25.38 -5.89
C LYS A 55 -20.97 26.24 -7.09
N ALA A 56 -20.42 25.92 -8.26
CA ALA A 56 -20.74 26.59 -9.53
C ALA A 56 -20.84 25.55 -10.64
N ASP A 57 -21.88 25.63 -11.48
CA ASP A 57 -22.11 24.73 -12.62
C ASP A 57 -21.99 23.23 -12.29
N GLY A 58 -22.45 22.85 -11.09
CA GLY A 58 -22.40 21.47 -10.60
C GLY A 58 -21.02 21.01 -10.09
N GLN A 59 -20.01 21.87 -10.12
CA GLN A 59 -18.66 21.60 -9.63
C GLN A 59 -18.39 22.31 -8.29
N LEU A 60 -17.41 21.80 -7.54
CA LEU A 60 -16.89 22.45 -6.35
C LEU A 60 -15.56 23.14 -6.70
N LEU A 61 -15.52 24.44 -6.49
CA LEU A 61 -14.38 25.28 -6.81
C LEU A 61 -13.86 25.93 -5.54
N ALA A 62 -12.55 25.94 -5.36
CA ALA A 62 -11.88 26.70 -4.31
C ALA A 62 -11.29 27.96 -4.92
N ARG A 63 -11.58 29.12 -4.34
CA ARG A 63 -11.00 30.40 -4.75
C ARG A 63 -10.24 31.08 -3.62
N THR A 64 -9.27 31.91 -3.96
CA THR A 64 -8.70 32.86 -3.01
C THR A 64 -9.71 33.97 -2.70
N ARG A 65 -9.69 34.49 -1.47
CA ARG A 65 -10.57 35.60 -1.06
C ARG A 65 -10.38 36.88 -1.87
N ASP A 66 -9.19 37.09 -2.42
CA ASP A 66 -8.90 38.21 -3.32
C ASP A 66 -9.34 37.96 -4.78
N GLY A 67 -9.89 36.78 -5.08
CA GLY A 67 -10.42 36.40 -6.39
C GLY A 67 -9.36 36.12 -7.47
N LYS A 68 -8.07 36.18 -7.14
CA LYS A 68 -7.00 36.02 -8.15
C LYS A 68 -6.83 34.61 -8.65
N HIS A 69 -7.14 33.61 -7.82
CA HIS A 69 -6.95 32.21 -8.16
C HIS A 69 -8.21 31.39 -7.90
N GLN A 70 -8.45 30.44 -8.78
CA GLN A 70 -9.54 29.48 -8.71
C GLN A 70 -9.03 28.10 -9.11
N PHE A 71 -9.41 27.08 -8.36
CA PHE A 71 -9.03 25.69 -8.57
C PHE A 71 -10.25 24.80 -8.44
N GLU A 72 -10.30 23.72 -9.21
CA GLU A 72 -11.25 22.65 -8.96
C GLU A 72 -10.83 21.89 -7.70
N ILE A 73 -11.78 21.52 -6.83
CA ILE A 73 -11.48 21.01 -5.48
C ILE A 73 -10.71 19.68 -5.52
N MET A 74 -11.02 18.78 -6.46
CA MET A 74 -10.31 17.51 -6.61
C MET A 74 -8.87 17.74 -7.06
N GLN A 75 -8.60 18.75 -7.89
CA GLN A 75 -7.24 19.13 -8.23
C GLN A 75 -6.50 19.74 -7.02
N LEU A 76 -7.17 20.59 -6.23
CA LEU A 76 -6.58 21.20 -5.04
C LEU A 76 -6.26 20.18 -3.94
N MET A 77 -7.17 19.24 -3.72
CA MET A 77 -7.10 18.23 -2.65
C MET A 77 -6.51 16.89 -3.12
N GLY A 78 -6.12 16.77 -4.40
CA GLY A 78 -5.83 15.50 -5.05
C GLY A 78 -4.76 14.66 -4.34
N ASP A 79 -3.69 15.30 -3.87
CA ASP A 79 -2.63 14.60 -3.13
C ASP A 79 -3.13 14.10 -1.77
N TYR A 80 -3.90 14.90 -1.01
CA TYR A 80 -4.49 14.46 0.26
C TYR A 80 -5.50 13.33 0.07
N LEU A 81 -6.37 13.45 -0.94
CA LEU A 81 -7.33 12.41 -1.27
C LEU A 81 -6.60 11.13 -1.67
N SER A 82 -5.57 11.21 -2.51
CA SER A 82 -4.76 10.05 -2.92
C SER A 82 -4.15 9.31 -1.72
N MET A 83 -3.76 10.03 -0.67
CA MET A 83 -3.23 9.41 0.55
C MET A 83 -4.30 8.67 1.37
N VAL A 84 -5.54 9.15 1.36
CA VAL A 84 -6.65 8.52 2.08
C VAL A 84 -7.21 7.34 1.28
N VAL A 85 -7.35 7.50 -0.04
CA VAL A 85 -8.02 6.51 -0.91
C VAL A 85 -7.05 5.53 -1.55
N GLY A 86 -5.74 5.75 -1.45
CA GLY A 86 -4.72 4.92 -2.09
C GLY A 86 -4.83 3.45 -1.71
N ASP A 87 -5.20 3.18 -0.45
CA ASP A 87 -5.39 1.82 0.05
C ASP A 87 -6.82 1.27 -0.16
N CYS A 88 -7.75 2.07 -0.70
CA CYS A 88 -9.14 1.67 -0.92
C CYS A 88 -9.36 0.92 -2.24
N PHE A 89 -8.42 1.02 -3.18
CA PHE A 89 -8.56 0.35 -4.47
C PHE A 89 -8.32 -1.15 -4.33
N SER A 90 -9.33 -1.95 -4.69
CA SER A 90 -9.20 -3.39 -4.87
C SER A 90 -9.67 -3.77 -6.26
N LEU A 91 -8.84 -4.51 -7.00
CA LEU A 91 -9.20 -5.03 -8.32
C LEU A 91 -10.28 -6.12 -8.23
N LEU A 92 -10.34 -6.83 -7.10
CA LEU A 92 -11.20 -8.00 -6.90
C LEU A 92 -12.07 -7.84 -5.66
N ALA A 93 -13.22 -8.51 -5.67
CA ALA A 93 -14.02 -8.70 -4.48
C ALA A 93 -13.24 -9.53 -3.43
N THR A 94 -13.59 -9.34 -2.16
CA THR A 94 -13.02 -10.13 -1.07
C THR A 94 -13.49 -11.59 -1.16
N SER A 95 -12.55 -12.53 -1.19
CA SER A 95 -12.80 -13.98 -1.21
C SER A 95 -11.78 -14.70 -0.31
N SER A 96 -12.12 -15.91 0.15
CA SER A 96 -11.20 -16.79 0.88
C SER A 96 -10.05 -17.30 0.02
N HIS A 97 -10.27 -17.42 -1.29
CA HIS A 97 -9.25 -17.69 -2.30
C HIS A 97 -9.47 -16.79 -3.51
N THR A 98 -8.40 -16.20 -4.01
CA THR A 98 -8.38 -15.45 -5.26
C THR A 98 -7.34 -16.06 -6.17
N PRO A 99 -7.70 -16.54 -7.38
CA PRO A 99 -6.74 -17.08 -8.32
C PRO A 99 -5.80 -15.97 -8.81
N ARG A 100 -4.64 -16.37 -9.35
CA ARG A 100 -3.78 -15.43 -10.09
C ARG A 100 -4.52 -14.90 -11.31
N ILE A 101 -4.49 -13.59 -11.52
CA ILE A 101 -5.10 -12.93 -12.68
C ILE A 101 -4.02 -12.30 -13.53
N THR A 102 -4.06 -12.63 -14.82
CA THR A 102 -3.14 -12.14 -15.83
C THR A 102 -3.88 -11.47 -16.99
N ILE A 103 -3.34 -10.37 -17.49
CA ILE A 103 -3.68 -9.79 -18.79
C ILE A 103 -2.46 -9.98 -19.67
N ASP A 104 -2.56 -10.84 -20.68
CA ASP A 104 -1.40 -11.32 -21.45
C ASP A 104 -0.27 -11.83 -20.55
N ARG A 105 0.85 -11.09 -20.48
CA ARG A 105 2.03 -11.40 -19.66
C ARG A 105 2.12 -10.57 -18.38
N LEU A 106 1.11 -9.74 -18.10
CA LEU A 106 1.04 -8.89 -16.92
C LEU A 106 0.21 -9.57 -15.82
N VAL A 107 0.84 -9.91 -14.70
CA VAL A 107 0.12 -10.34 -13.49
C VAL A 107 -0.48 -9.09 -12.83
N VAL A 108 -1.80 -8.95 -12.86
CA VAL A 108 -2.52 -7.81 -12.25
C VAL A 108 -3.01 -8.13 -10.83
N SER A 109 -3.14 -9.41 -10.49
CA SER A 109 -3.38 -9.89 -9.13
C SER A 109 -2.67 -11.21 -8.92
N ARG A 110 -1.99 -11.35 -7.78
CA ARG A 110 -1.33 -12.60 -7.36
C ARG A 110 -2.36 -13.54 -6.77
N GLU A 111 -2.10 -14.84 -6.87
CA GLU A 111 -2.88 -15.82 -6.13
C GLU A 111 -2.81 -15.54 -4.63
N GLY A 112 -3.96 -15.61 -3.96
CA GLY A 112 -4.12 -15.18 -2.58
C GLY A 112 -5.12 -16.03 -1.81
N TRP A 113 -4.91 -16.08 -0.50
CA TRP A 113 -5.74 -16.81 0.44
C TRP A 113 -6.06 -15.90 1.64
N ARG A 114 -7.28 -16.00 2.15
CA ARG A 114 -7.73 -15.30 3.35
C ARG A 114 -8.42 -16.31 4.24
N MET A 115 -8.01 -16.34 5.49
CA MET A 115 -8.56 -17.22 6.52
C MET A 115 -8.70 -16.48 7.81
N ARG A 116 -9.52 -17.02 8.71
CA ARG A 116 -9.54 -16.56 10.07
C ARG A 116 -8.47 -17.25 10.90
N ALA A 117 -7.81 -16.48 11.77
CA ALA A 117 -6.76 -16.94 12.65
C ALA A 117 -7.26 -17.95 13.70
N ASP A 118 -8.55 -17.92 14.03
CA ASP A 118 -9.20 -18.83 14.98
C ASP A 118 -9.71 -20.12 14.33
N GLU A 119 -9.67 -20.24 13.01
CA GLU A 119 -10.05 -21.45 12.26
C GLU A 119 -8.85 -22.37 11.95
N VAL A 120 -7.64 -21.99 12.38
CA VAL A 120 -6.42 -22.76 12.10
C VAL A 120 -5.89 -23.50 13.33
N ASP A 121 -5.88 -24.83 13.25
CA ASP A 121 -5.59 -25.71 14.39
C ASP A 121 -4.15 -25.62 14.90
N PHE A 122 -3.18 -25.24 14.05
CA PHE A 122 -1.76 -25.17 14.42
C PHE A 122 -1.47 -24.12 15.51
N THR A 123 -2.41 -23.19 15.76
CA THR A 123 -2.29 -22.20 16.82
C THR A 123 -2.31 -22.82 18.21
N THR A 124 -2.87 -24.01 18.38
CA THR A 124 -3.00 -24.71 19.67
C THR A 124 -1.87 -25.73 19.93
N ILE A 125 -1.03 -26.03 18.93
CA ILE A 125 0.00 -27.06 19.02
C ILE A 125 1.26 -26.54 19.71
N SER A 126 1.54 -26.99 20.94
CA SER A 126 2.68 -26.51 21.73
C SER A 126 4.04 -26.99 21.22
N ASP A 127 4.13 -28.23 20.72
CA ASP A 127 5.39 -28.77 20.18
C ASP A 127 5.74 -28.11 18.84
N GLN A 128 6.99 -27.66 18.70
CA GLN A 128 7.43 -26.89 17.54
C GLN A 128 7.56 -27.74 16.28
N ALA A 129 8.00 -29.00 16.41
CA ALA A 129 8.18 -29.89 15.26
C ALA A 129 6.82 -30.34 14.71
N ASP A 130 5.90 -30.69 15.61
CA ASP A 130 4.52 -31.02 15.25
C ASP A 130 3.82 -29.82 14.63
N CYS A 131 3.95 -28.62 15.22
CA CYS A 131 3.37 -27.40 14.67
C CYS A 131 3.90 -27.11 13.26
N PHE A 132 5.22 -27.25 13.04
CA PHE A 132 5.83 -27.10 11.71
C PHE A 132 5.25 -28.09 10.69
N ALA A 133 5.13 -29.37 11.05
CA ALA A 133 4.54 -30.38 10.19
C ALA A 133 3.07 -30.08 9.86
N HIS A 134 2.30 -29.62 10.85
CA HIS A 134 0.90 -29.24 10.70
C HIS A 134 0.72 -28.04 9.79
N VAL A 135 1.50 -26.96 9.94
CA VAL A 135 1.45 -25.79 9.05
C VAL A 135 1.73 -26.22 7.60
N ARG A 136 2.71 -27.10 7.37
CA ARG A 136 3.01 -27.61 6.02
C ARG A 136 1.91 -28.51 5.46
N ALA A 137 1.27 -29.32 6.28
CA ALA A 137 0.13 -30.15 5.85
C ALA A 137 -1.07 -29.26 5.47
N TRP A 138 -1.36 -28.29 6.33
CA TRP A 138 -2.38 -27.27 6.12
C TRP A 138 -2.14 -26.47 4.84
N ALA A 139 -0.96 -25.88 4.64
CA ALA A 139 -0.67 -25.12 3.41
C ALA A 139 -0.85 -25.97 2.13
N ARG A 140 -0.45 -27.25 2.18
CA ARG A 140 -0.65 -28.19 1.07
C ARG A 140 -2.13 -28.48 0.79
N SER A 141 -2.99 -28.56 1.81
CA SER A 141 -4.43 -28.80 1.61
C SER A 141 -5.13 -27.65 0.90
N TYR A 142 -4.58 -26.44 0.99
CA TYR A 142 -5.05 -25.26 0.25
C TYR A 142 -4.31 -25.00 -1.07
N GLY A 143 -3.39 -25.89 -1.46
CA GLY A 143 -2.61 -25.75 -2.69
C GLY A 143 -1.59 -24.60 -2.66
N MET A 144 -1.20 -24.11 -1.48
CA MET A 144 -0.29 -22.97 -1.38
C MET A 144 1.15 -23.33 -1.82
N PRO A 145 1.85 -22.43 -2.54
CA PRO A 145 3.25 -22.62 -2.90
C PRO A 145 4.16 -22.50 -1.67
N ARG A 146 5.41 -22.97 -1.82
CA ARG A 146 6.43 -22.91 -0.75
C ARG A 146 6.66 -21.49 -0.22
N PHE A 147 6.78 -20.53 -1.13
CA PHE A 147 7.13 -19.15 -0.84
C PHE A 147 5.89 -18.26 -0.88
N LEU A 148 5.59 -17.63 0.24
CA LEU A 148 4.41 -16.81 0.46
C LEU A 148 4.82 -15.47 1.07
N PHE A 149 3.91 -14.50 0.98
CA PHE A 149 3.87 -13.36 1.88
C PHE A 149 2.59 -13.42 2.70
N TYR A 150 2.68 -13.19 4.00
CA TYR A 150 1.50 -13.08 4.88
C TYR A 150 1.35 -11.66 5.44
N ARG A 151 0.11 -11.26 5.72
CA ARG A 151 -0.23 -10.02 6.42
C ARG A 151 -1.24 -10.32 7.52
N VAL A 152 -1.01 -9.73 8.68
CA VAL A 152 -1.90 -9.72 9.85
C VAL A 152 -2.43 -8.31 10.08
N ALA A 153 -3.61 -8.13 10.68
CA ALA A 153 -4.33 -6.84 10.75
C ALA A 153 -3.52 -5.65 11.32
N LYS A 154 -2.51 -5.91 12.18
CA LYS A 154 -1.66 -4.89 12.79
C LYS A 154 -0.29 -4.71 12.11
N GLU A 155 0.05 -5.58 11.16
CA GLU A 155 1.31 -5.51 10.44
C GLU A 155 1.13 -4.77 9.11
N LYS A 156 1.87 -3.67 8.94
CA LYS A 156 1.74 -2.80 7.76
C LYS A 156 2.38 -3.42 6.52
N LYS A 157 3.45 -4.20 6.67
CA LYS A 157 4.18 -4.78 5.54
C LYS A 157 3.99 -6.29 5.49
N PRO A 158 3.71 -6.88 4.30
CA PRO A 158 3.71 -8.33 4.18
C PRO A 158 5.04 -8.93 4.62
N CYS A 159 4.98 -9.98 5.44
CA CYS A 159 6.12 -10.74 5.93
C CYS A 159 6.36 -11.95 5.03
N PHE A 160 7.63 -12.22 4.71
CA PHE A 160 8.00 -13.39 3.92
C PHE A 160 7.84 -14.69 4.72
N LEU A 161 7.28 -15.71 4.08
CA LEU A 161 7.08 -17.05 4.62
C LEU A 161 7.68 -18.09 3.67
N ASP A 162 8.71 -18.81 4.13
CA ASP A 162 9.18 -20.04 3.51
C ASP A 162 8.65 -21.23 4.32
N LEU A 163 7.70 -21.96 3.76
CA LEU A 163 7.08 -23.14 4.39
C LEU A 163 8.06 -24.30 4.66
N THR A 164 9.30 -24.23 4.18
CA THR A 164 10.35 -25.20 4.48
C THR A 164 11.34 -24.72 5.54
N SER A 165 11.27 -23.46 5.95
CA SER A 165 12.11 -22.89 7.01
C SER A 165 11.39 -22.94 8.36
N PRO A 166 11.86 -23.75 9.34
CA PRO A 166 11.23 -23.83 10.65
C PRO A 166 11.10 -22.48 11.34
N LEU A 167 12.13 -21.63 11.23
CA LEU A 167 12.14 -20.29 11.82
C LEU A 167 11.09 -19.37 11.17
N SER A 168 10.93 -19.45 9.86
CA SER A 168 9.94 -18.64 9.14
C SER A 168 8.51 -19.06 9.52
N VAL A 169 8.26 -20.36 9.61
CA VAL A 169 6.98 -20.91 10.09
C VAL A 169 6.73 -20.53 11.55
N GLU A 170 7.74 -20.60 12.41
CA GLU A 170 7.60 -20.23 13.83
C GLU A 170 7.19 -18.75 13.99
N LEU A 171 7.79 -17.84 13.22
CA LEU A 171 7.41 -16.41 13.21
C LEU A 171 5.95 -16.22 12.77
N PHE A 172 5.56 -16.87 11.67
CA PHE A 172 4.18 -16.85 11.19
C PHE A 172 3.20 -17.32 12.27
N VAL A 173 3.45 -18.48 12.88
CA VAL A 173 2.58 -19.04 13.93
C VAL A 173 2.51 -18.11 15.14
N LYS A 174 3.62 -17.49 15.56
CA LYS A 174 3.63 -16.53 16.67
C LYS A 174 2.76 -15.30 16.38
N ASP A 175 2.82 -14.77 15.16
CA ASP A 175 1.99 -13.64 14.76
C ASP A 175 0.51 -14.01 14.73
N VAL A 176 0.16 -15.19 14.18
CA VAL A 176 -1.22 -15.69 14.17
C VAL A 176 -1.73 -15.92 15.61
N ARG A 177 -0.94 -16.54 16.49
CA ARG A 177 -1.29 -16.71 17.92
C ARG A 177 -1.51 -15.38 18.63
N ARG A 178 -0.68 -14.38 18.35
CA ARG A 178 -0.84 -13.03 18.93
C ARG A 178 -2.16 -12.41 18.51
N MET A 179 -2.62 -12.65 17.28
CA MET A 179 -3.95 -12.21 16.85
C MET A 179 -5.01 -12.91 17.69
N VAL A 180 -5.06 -14.26 17.69
CA VAL A 180 -6.07 -15.07 18.40
C VAL A 180 -6.20 -14.68 19.87
N ASN A 181 -5.09 -14.37 20.54
CA ASN A 181 -5.06 -14.01 21.95
C ASN A 181 -5.32 -12.51 22.23
N SER A 182 -5.66 -11.70 21.22
CA SER A 182 -5.96 -10.28 21.41
C SER A 182 -7.45 -10.04 21.63
N ASP A 183 -7.79 -9.08 22.49
CA ASP A 183 -9.19 -8.69 22.79
C ASP A 183 -9.92 -8.05 21.59
N ASP A 184 -9.20 -7.82 20.50
CA ASP A 184 -9.64 -7.18 19.27
C ASP A 184 -10.04 -8.24 18.24
N THR A 185 -11.29 -8.70 18.34
CA THR A 185 -11.83 -9.77 17.48
C THR A 185 -12.19 -9.28 16.07
N GLU A 186 -12.29 -7.96 15.86
CA GLU A 186 -12.52 -7.32 14.55
C GLU A 186 -11.22 -7.27 13.74
N GLY A 187 -10.63 -8.43 13.45
CA GLY A 187 -9.34 -8.44 12.74
C GLY A 187 -8.69 -9.77 12.51
N PHE A 188 -9.35 -10.90 12.81
CA PHE A 188 -8.74 -12.24 12.70
C PHE A 188 -8.36 -12.68 11.29
N ILE A 189 -8.40 -11.82 10.28
CA ILE A 189 -8.06 -12.20 8.91
C ILE A 189 -6.55 -12.22 8.73
N VAL A 190 -6.03 -13.42 8.47
CA VAL A 190 -4.68 -13.63 7.94
C VAL A 190 -4.80 -13.68 6.42
N SER A 191 -4.11 -12.77 5.74
CA SER A 191 -4.04 -12.77 4.28
C SER A 191 -2.70 -13.32 3.84
N LEU A 192 -2.69 -14.29 2.93
CA LEU A 192 -1.50 -14.81 2.29
C LEU A 192 -1.57 -14.54 0.79
N SER A 193 -0.40 -14.38 0.17
CA SER A 193 -0.24 -14.26 -1.27
C SER A 193 0.99 -15.00 -1.72
N GLU A 194 0.97 -15.56 -2.92
CA GLU A 194 2.14 -16.21 -3.50
C GLU A 194 3.34 -15.24 -3.61
N MET A 195 4.57 -15.76 -3.47
CA MET A 195 5.76 -15.07 -3.92
C MET A 195 5.87 -15.13 -5.45
N MET A 196 5.91 -13.96 -6.09
CA MET A 196 6.03 -13.79 -7.54
C MET A 196 6.85 -12.52 -7.83
N PRO A 197 7.97 -12.60 -8.57
CA PRO A 197 8.64 -13.86 -8.93
C PRO A 197 9.10 -14.61 -7.67
N ASP A 198 9.06 -15.94 -7.71
CA ASP A 198 9.78 -16.74 -6.71
C ASP A 198 11.31 -16.62 -6.92
N PRO A 199 12.15 -17.09 -5.99
CA PRO A 199 13.60 -16.93 -6.10
C PRO A 199 14.22 -17.57 -7.35
N GLU A 200 13.63 -18.65 -7.89
CA GLU A 200 14.11 -19.31 -9.11
C GLU A 200 13.78 -18.49 -10.36
N HIS A 201 12.68 -17.75 -10.32
CA HIS A 201 12.21 -16.87 -11.40
C HIS A 201 12.66 -15.40 -11.26
N ALA A 202 13.45 -15.06 -10.24
CA ALA A 202 14.03 -13.71 -10.08
C ALA A 202 14.94 -13.38 -11.28
N TRP A 203 14.61 -12.30 -11.99
CA TRP A 203 15.12 -12.04 -13.35
C TRP A 203 16.36 -11.14 -13.40
N LEU A 204 16.69 -10.42 -12.32
CA LEU A 204 17.94 -9.66 -12.22
C LEU A 204 19.06 -10.59 -11.77
N ILE A 205 20.03 -10.80 -12.66
CA ILE A 205 21.17 -11.71 -12.44
C ILE A 205 22.47 -10.93 -12.59
N ASP A 206 23.42 -11.13 -11.67
CA ASP A 206 24.76 -10.56 -11.78
C ASP A 206 25.70 -11.41 -12.66
N ALA A 207 26.94 -10.93 -12.86
CA ALA A 207 27.95 -11.64 -13.64
C ALA A 207 28.39 -12.99 -13.04
N ALA A 208 28.15 -13.21 -11.73
CA ALA A 208 28.45 -14.46 -11.05
C ALA A 208 27.25 -15.44 -11.07
N GLY A 209 26.12 -15.06 -11.66
CA GLY A 209 24.91 -15.88 -11.74
C GLY A 209 23.99 -15.77 -10.52
N ASN A 210 24.27 -14.87 -9.57
CA ASN A 210 23.38 -14.67 -8.42
C ASN A 210 22.13 -13.91 -8.84
N ARG A 211 20.98 -14.29 -8.27
CA ARG A 211 19.68 -13.67 -8.55
C ARG A 211 19.27 -12.69 -7.45
N TYR A 212 18.63 -11.60 -7.85
CA TYR A 212 18.22 -10.53 -6.94
C TYR A 212 16.74 -10.16 -7.14
N THR A 213 16.06 -9.86 -6.05
CA THR A 213 14.75 -9.19 -6.11
C THR A 213 14.95 -7.76 -6.60
N CYS A 214 14.13 -7.32 -7.55
CA CYS A 214 14.16 -5.96 -8.05
C CYS A 214 12.75 -5.50 -8.46
N GLU A 215 12.59 -4.18 -8.52
CA GLU A 215 11.34 -3.52 -8.90
C GLU A 215 11.68 -2.42 -9.91
N ILE A 216 10.96 -2.35 -11.02
CA ILE A 216 11.03 -1.22 -11.96
C ILE A 216 9.79 -0.35 -11.71
N ARG A 217 10.00 0.96 -11.49
CA ARG A 217 8.93 1.94 -11.38
C ARG A 217 8.80 2.71 -12.68
N LEU A 218 7.60 2.70 -13.25
CA LEU A 218 7.28 3.35 -14.52
C LEU A 218 6.22 4.43 -14.27
N ALA A 219 6.38 5.59 -14.90
CA ALA A 219 5.35 6.62 -14.98
C ALA A 219 4.83 6.67 -16.42
N LEU A 220 3.57 6.25 -16.61
CA LEU A 220 2.89 6.32 -17.89
C LEU A 220 1.93 7.52 -17.86
N PHE A 221 1.96 8.34 -18.90
CA PHE A 221 1.10 9.51 -19.03
C PHE A 221 0.45 9.50 -20.40
N ASP A 222 -0.81 9.89 -20.46
CA ASP A 222 -1.47 10.10 -21.74
C ASP A 222 -0.95 11.40 -22.39
N ARG A 223 -0.69 11.36 -23.69
CA ARG A 223 -0.38 12.57 -24.45
C ARG A 223 -1.72 13.15 -24.88
N LYS A 224 -2.04 14.35 -24.38
CA LYS A 224 -3.16 15.12 -24.93
C LYS A 224 -2.97 15.20 -26.45
N GLN A 225 -3.92 14.65 -27.19
CA GLN A 225 -4.06 14.87 -28.64
C GLN A 225 -4.37 16.34 -28.90
#